data_AF-S8EAQ5-F1
#
_entry.id   AF-S8EAQ5-F1
#
_cell.length_a   1.000
_cell.length_b   1.000
_cell.length_c   1.000
_cell.angle_alpha   90.00
_cell.angle_beta   90.00
_cell.angle_gamma   90.00
#
_symmetry.space_group_name_H-M   'P 1'
#
loop_
_entity.id
_entity.type
_entity.pdbx_description
1 polymer ?
#
loop_
_entity_poly.entity_id
_entity_poly.type
_entity_poly.pdbx_seq_one_letter_code
_entity_poly.pdbx_strand_id
1 'polypeptide(L)'
;MPERWVMGELQLKVLDEEVRIACSADPTLAPDTTEGISVLIRAVESGRFFFFISGGIDSDKVLASKDALTAALRNGTDRLDLAIGDAMYTTDYRPGSVRMVNNLKFGEGHVFVAGDAAHVHSPRGGQGLNSGVQDASNIGRKLALVLKCLAPRALLETYTEERLPMIASMLQEMVKLTET
;
A
#
# COMPACT_ATOMS: atom_id res chain seq x y z
N MET A 1 -11.24 13.19 7.50
CA MET A 1 -11.28 13.14 6.01
C MET A 1 -10.88 11.73 5.58
N PRO A 2 -11.26 11.22 4.38
CA PRO A 2 -10.76 9.92 3.92
C PRO A 2 -9.23 9.97 3.83
N GLU A 3 -8.57 8.89 4.25
CA GLU A 3 -7.12 8.75 4.22
C GLU A 3 -6.61 8.98 2.79
N ARG A 4 -5.61 9.86 2.63
CA ARG A 4 -5.03 10.24 1.35
C ARG A 4 -3.53 10.07 1.42
N TRP A 5 -2.97 9.40 0.42
CA TRP A 5 -1.55 9.12 0.32
C TRP A 5 -1.03 9.64 -1.01
N VAL A 6 0.12 10.30 -0.98
CA VAL A 6 0.88 10.58 -2.20
C VAL A 6 2.05 9.63 -2.24
N MET A 7 2.19 8.90 -3.34
CA MET A 7 3.28 7.94 -3.51
C MET A 7 3.86 7.99 -4.91
N GLY A 8 5.08 7.51 -5.05
CA GLY A 8 5.77 7.59 -6.32
C GLY A 8 7.17 7.00 -6.29
N GLU A 9 7.83 7.13 -7.42
CA GLU A 9 9.27 6.89 -7.53
C GLU A 9 9.96 8.19 -7.90
N LEU A 10 11.06 8.49 -7.22
CA LEU A 10 11.92 9.64 -7.46
C LEU A 10 13.40 9.26 -7.46
N GLN A 11 14.23 10.14 -8.01
CA GLN A 11 15.69 9.99 -7.92
C GLN A 11 16.24 10.66 -6.67
N LEU A 12 17.20 10.03 -5.99
CA LEU A 12 18.00 10.65 -4.93
C LEU A 12 19.48 10.49 -5.28
N LYS A 13 20.25 11.59 -5.20
CA LYS A 13 21.65 11.61 -5.64
C LYS A 13 22.70 11.27 -4.57
N VAL A 14 22.33 11.29 -3.29
CA VAL A 14 23.31 11.32 -2.17
C VAL A 14 22.99 10.29 -1.08
N LEU A 15 21.98 9.45 -1.27
CA LEU A 15 21.66 8.38 -0.32
C LEU A 15 22.37 7.10 -0.72
N ASP A 16 23.00 6.47 0.28
CA ASP A 16 23.40 5.07 0.19
C ASP A 16 22.17 4.22 -0.14
N GLU A 17 22.32 3.29 -1.08
CA GLU A 17 21.24 2.48 -1.66
C GLU A 17 20.60 1.52 -0.64
N GLU A 18 21.23 1.34 0.53
CA GLU A 18 20.65 0.56 1.63
C GLU A 18 19.76 1.40 2.57
N VAL A 19 19.74 2.72 2.44
CA VAL A 19 19.08 3.59 3.42
C VAL A 19 17.56 3.54 3.27
N ARG A 20 16.91 3.32 4.41
CA ARG A 20 15.46 3.48 4.58
C ARG A 20 15.21 4.65 5.52
N ILE A 21 14.38 5.59 5.08
CA ILE A 21 13.95 6.72 5.90
C ILE A 21 12.49 6.51 6.23
N ALA A 22 12.18 6.42 7.51
CA ALA A 22 10.82 6.41 8.03
C ALA A 22 10.73 7.50 9.10
N CYS A 23 10.03 8.58 8.80
CA CYS A 23 9.91 9.74 9.66
C CYS A 23 8.44 10.10 9.85
N SER A 24 8.12 10.57 11.06
CA SER A 24 6.85 11.22 11.35
C SER A 24 7.18 12.56 12.00
N ALA A 25 6.91 13.66 11.31
CA ALA A 25 7.09 14.98 11.88
C ALA A 25 5.93 15.29 12.85
N ASP A 26 6.28 15.80 14.04
CA ASP A 26 5.32 16.26 15.03
C ASP A 26 4.52 17.45 14.44
N PRO A 27 3.18 17.49 14.56
CA PRO A 27 2.37 18.60 14.06
C PRO A 27 2.77 19.97 14.63
N THR A 28 3.48 20.03 15.76
CA THR A 28 4.04 21.29 16.31
C THR A 28 5.17 21.90 15.49
N LEU A 29 5.78 21.14 14.56
CA LEU A 29 6.87 21.60 13.68
C LEU A 29 6.40 22.13 12.32
N ALA A 30 5.12 21.92 11.96
CA ALA A 30 4.52 22.39 10.71
C ALA A 30 3.30 23.29 11.01
N PRO A 31 3.48 24.62 11.11
CA PRO A 31 2.47 25.55 11.65
C PRO A 31 1.17 25.64 10.82
N ASP A 32 1.16 25.09 9.61
CA ASP A 32 0.06 25.17 8.66
C ASP A 32 -0.86 23.93 8.68
N THR A 33 -0.50 22.88 9.45
CA THR A 33 -1.19 21.58 9.44
C THR A 33 -1.37 21.02 10.86
N THR A 34 -2.62 20.75 11.26
CA THR A 34 -2.96 20.16 12.57
C THR A 34 -2.63 18.67 12.70
N GLU A 35 -2.21 18.00 11.62
CA GLU A 35 -1.85 16.57 11.58
C GLU A 35 -0.37 16.42 11.19
N GLY A 36 0.35 15.54 11.89
CA GLY A 36 1.76 15.24 11.60
C GLY A 36 1.94 14.63 10.20
N ILE A 37 3.08 14.88 9.57
CA ILE A 37 3.41 14.34 8.24
C ILE A 37 4.21 13.05 8.42
N SER A 38 3.76 11.96 7.81
CA SER A 38 4.53 10.71 7.74
C SER A 38 5.16 10.54 6.37
N VAL A 39 6.47 10.26 6.34
CA VAL A 39 7.24 10.01 5.12
C VAL A 39 7.98 8.68 5.23
N LEU A 40 7.82 7.84 4.20
CA LEU A 40 8.65 6.67 3.97
C LEU A 40 9.41 6.86 2.65
N ILE A 41 10.72 6.60 2.66
CA ILE A 41 11.56 6.51 1.47
C ILE A 41 12.37 5.22 1.55
N ARG A 42 12.36 4.45 0.46
CA ARG A 42 13.16 3.21 0.34
C ARG A 42 13.76 3.09 -1.06
N ALA A 43 14.95 2.52 -1.15
CA ALA A 43 15.52 2.16 -2.44
C ALA A 43 14.67 1.09 -3.17
N VAL A 44 14.61 1.23 -4.49
CA VAL A 44 14.03 0.25 -5.43
C VAL A 44 15.15 -0.39 -6.24
N GLU A 45 15.96 0.46 -6.87
CA GLU A 45 17.18 0.11 -7.59
C GLU A 45 18.13 1.31 -7.57
N SER A 46 19.32 1.16 -8.17
CA SER A 46 20.36 2.18 -8.08
C SER A 46 19.89 3.56 -8.54
N GLY A 47 19.95 4.52 -7.62
CA GLY A 47 19.49 5.90 -7.81
C GLY A 47 17.97 6.12 -7.84
N ARG A 48 17.14 5.07 -7.70
CA ARG A 48 15.66 5.17 -7.67
C ARG A 48 15.10 4.78 -6.31
N PHE A 49 14.24 5.65 -5.78
CA PHE A 49 13.65 5.49 -4.48
C PHE A 49 12.13 5.61 -4.57
N PHE A 50 11.45 4.63 -3.99
CA PHE A 50 10.03 4.70 -3.76
C PHE A 50 9.78 5.57 -2.53
N PHE A 51 8.82 6.48 -2.65
CA PHE A 51 8.41 7.33 -1.55
C PHE A 51 6.90 7.24 -1.31
N PHE A 52 6.52 7.60 -0.10
CA PHE A 52 5.15 7.58 0.36
C PHE A 52 4.95 8.65 1.44
N ILE A 53 3.91 9.47 1.30
CA ILE A 53 3.60 10.60 2.17
C ILE A 53 2.12 10.56 2.56
N SER A 54 1.82 10.80 3.84
CA SER A 54 0.46 11.08 4.33
C SER A 54 0.47 12.04 5.51
N GLY A 55 -0.75 12.36 5.97
CA GLY A 55 -1.00 13.28 7.07
C GLY A 55 -1.27 14.68 6.54
N GLY A 56 -0.77 15.68 7.25
CA GLY A 56 -0.95 17.10 6.94
C GLY A 56 -0.28 17.56 5.64
N ILE A 57 -0.71 17.07 4.49
CA ILE A 57 -0.22 17.50 3.18
C ILE A 57 -1.34 17.93 2.25
N ASP A 58 -1.11 19.04 1.54
CA ASP A 58 -1.93 19.43 0.39
C ASP A 58 -1.55 18.54 -0.81
N SER A 59 -2.20 17.39 -0.90
CA SER A 59 -1.88 16.37 -1.89
C SER A 59 -2.03 16.88 -3.34
N ASP A 60 -2.98 17.78 -3.61
CA ASP A 60 -3.16 18.35 -4.95
C ASP A 60 -1.97 19.24 -5.34
N LYS A 61 -1.45 20.04 -4.41
CA LYS A 61 -0.20 20.80 -4.64
C LYS A 61 1.01 19.89 -4.81
N VAL A 62 1.14 18.86 -3.97
CA VAL A 62 2.26 17.91 -4.04
C VAL A 62 2.29 17.18 -5.38
N LEU A 63 1.12 16.78 -5.90
CA LEU A 63 1.01 16.11 -7.20
C LEU A 63 1.26 17.06 -8.38
N ALA A 64 0.94 18.34 -8.23
CA ALA A 64 1.07 19.33 -9.31
C ALA A 64 2.48 19.94 -9.43
N SER A 65 3.33 19.82 -8.40
CA SER A 65 4.61 20.53 -8.36
C SER A 65 5.73 19.72 -7.69
N LYS A 66 6.85 19.59 -8.41
CA LYS A 66 8.09 19.03 -7.89
C LYS A 66 8.61 19.80 -6.67
N ASP A 67 8.45 21.13 -6.66
CA ASP A 67 8.88 21.96 -5.53
C ASP A 67 8.02 21.70 -4.30
N ALA A 68 6.70 21.53 -4.48
CA ALA A 68 5.79 21.17 -3.39
C ALA A 68 6.06 19.76 -2.86
N LEU A 69 6.35 18.78 -3.74
CA LEU A 69 6.79 17.44 -3.34
C LEU A 69 8.10 17.48 -2.54
N THR A 70 9.08 18.25 -3.01
CA THR A 70 10.38 18.41 -2.34
C THR A 70 10.19 19.05 -0.97
N ALA A 71 9.35 20.09 -0.86
CA ALA A 71 9.03 20.73 0.41
C ALA A 71 8.33 19.76 1.37
N ALA A 72 7.36 18.97 0.89
CA ALA A 72 6.66 17.98 1.71
C ALA A 72 7.60 16.88 2.25
N LEU A 73 8.49 16.35 1.40
CA LEU A 73 9.48 15.36 1.79
C LEU A 73 10.47 15.92 2.82
N ARG A 74 10.95 17.14 2.63
CA ARG A 74 11.85 17.81 3.59
C ARG A 74 11.16 18.08 4.91
N ASN A 75 9.93 18.59 4.89
CA ASN A 75 9.16 18.87 6.09
C ASN A 75 8.88 17.58 6.89
N GLY A 76 8.52 16.50 6.21
CA GLY A 76 8.24 15.22 6.87
C GLY A 76 9.47 14.44 7.34
N THR A 77 10.67 14.74 6.82
CA THR A 77 11.91 14.03 7.18
C THR A 77 12.89 14.85 8.00
N ASP A 78 12.77 16.17 8.02
CA ASP A 78 13.75 17.14 8.54
C ASP A 78 15.15 16.97 7.92
N ARG A 79 15.23 16.47 6.68
CA ARG A 79 16.48 16.18 5.96
C ARG A 79 16.65 17.10 4.77
N LEU A 80 17.39 18.20 4.98
CA LEU A 80 17.73 19.16 3.93
C LEU A 80 18.84 18.67 2.98
N ASP A 81 19.61 17.68 3.42
CA ASP A 81 20.69 17.03 2.67
C ASP A 81 20.17 16.09 1.56
N LEU A 82 18.87 15.79 1.53
CA LEU A 82 18.26 15.00 0.46
C LEU A 82 18.29 15.78 -0.87
N ALA A 83 19.16 15.36 -1.77
CA ALA A 83 19.19 15.82 -3.15
C ALA A 83 18.08 15.15 -3.98
N ILE A 84 16.86 15.69 -3.86
CA ILE A 84 15.66 15.21 -4.56
C ILE A 84 15.76 15.55 -6.05
N GLY A 85 15.83 14.50 -6.86
CA GLY A 85 15.86 14.54 -8.33
C GLY A 85 14.45 14.58 -8.91
N ASP A 86 14.31 14.17 -10.17
CA ASP A 86 13.01 14.11 -10.83
C ASP A 86 12.14 12.98 -10.26
N ALA A 87 10.82 13.16 -10.33
CA ALA A 87 9.86 12.10 -10.05
C ALA A 87 9.51 11.40 -11.36
N MET A 88 9.59 10.07 -11.35
CA MET A 88 9.25 9.21 -12.48
C MET A 88 7.74 9.09 -12.60
N TYR A 89 7.07 8.96 -11.46
CA TYR A 89 5.64 9.09 -11.33
C TYR A 89 5.28 9.55 -9.93
N THR A 90 4.14 10.22 -9.82
CA THR A 90 3.50 10.58 -8.56
C THR A 90 2.02 10.27 -8.69
N THR A 91 1.48 9.50 -7.77
CA THR A 91 0.08 9.11 -7.77
C THR A 91 -0.57 9.46 -6.44
N ASP A 92 -1.83 9.84 -6.55
CA ASP A 92 -2.73 9.94 -5.43
C ASP A 92 -3.33 8.56 -5.17
N TYR A 93 -3.26 8.09 -3.93
CA TYR A 93 -3.90 6.85 -3.53
C TYR A 93 -4.88 7.14 -2.41
N ARG A 94 -6.16 6.88 -2.71
CA ARG A 94 -7.29 7.09 -1.82
C ARG A 94 -7.97 5.75 -1.58
N PRO A 95 -7.56 4.99 -0.54
CA PRO A 95 -8.31 3.81 -0.12
C PRO A 95 -9.61 4.31 0.51
N GLY A 96 -10.62 4.61 -0.32
CA GLY A 96 -11.86 5.25 0.12
C GLY A 96 -12.62 4.48 1.20
N SER A 97 -12.34 3.18 1.37
CA SER A 97 -12.73 2.37 2.54
C SER A 97 -11.90 1.08 2.56
N VAL A 98 -11.74 0.45 3.73
CA VAL A 98 -11.41 -0.99 3.80
C VAL A 98 -12.63 -1.77 3.32
N ARG A 99 -12.45 -2.64 2.33
CA ARG A 99 -13.53 -3.39 1.67
C ARG A 99 -13.16 -4.85 1.53
N MET A 100 -14.16 -5.71 1.60
CA MET A 100 -14.08 -7.14 1.35
C MET A 100 -15.35 -7.59 0.63
N VAL A 101 -15.26 -8.65 -0.17
CA VAL A 101 -16.38 -9.33 -0.80
C VAL A 101 -17.54 -9.60 0.17
N ASN A 102 -18.75 -9.30 -0.30
CA ASN A 102 -19.98 -9.55 0.43
C ASN A 102 -20.14 -11.05 0.71
N ASN A 103 -20.82 -11.38 1.82
CA ASN A 103 -21.09 -12.75 2.27
C ASN A 103 -19.84 -13.62 2.53
N LEU A 104 -18.65 -13.01 2.65
CA LEU A 104 -17.42 -13.69 3.06
C LEU A 104 -17.04 -14.88 2.15
N LYS A 105 -17.33 -14.79 0.85
CA LYS A 105 -17.01 -15.83 -0.14
C LYS A 105 -16.07 -15.31 -1.22
N PHE A 106 -14.94 -15.99 -1.38
CA PHE A 106 -13.95 -15.68 -2.43
C PHE A 106 -14.24 -16.43 -3.74
N GLY A 107 -15.21 -17.33 -3.74
CA GLY A 107 -15.71 -17.96 -4.95
C GLY A 107 -16.99 -18.74 -4.73
N GLU A 108 -17.72 -18.94 -5.81
CA GLU A 108 -18.95 -19.72 -5.85
C GLU A 108 -19.07 -20.44 -7.21
N GLY A 109 -19.28 -21.75 -7.16
CA GLY A 109 -19.40 -22.58 -8.36
C GLY A 109 -18.12 -22.60 -9.20
N HIS A 110 -18.07 -21.78 -10.24
CA HIS A 110 -16.96 -21.68 -11.21
C HIS A 110 -16.29 -20.30 -11.22
N VAL A 111 -16.75 -19.37 -10.39
CA VAL A 111 -16.28 -17.98 -10.37
C VAL A 111 -15.53 -17.74 -9.07
N PHE A 112 -14.33 -17.17 -9.19
CA PHE A 112 -13.43 -16.88 -8.07
C PHE A 112 -12.89 -15.45 -8.21
N VAL A 113 -12.67 -14.78 -7.09
CA VAL A 113 -12.11 -13.43 -7.00
C VAL A 113 -10.88 -13.45 -6.09
N ALA A 114 -9.85 -12.67 -6.45
CA ALA A 114 -8.57 -12.62 -5.75
C ALA A 114 -8.00 -11.19 -5.75
N GLY A 115 -7.17 -10.86 -4.76
CA GLY A 115 -6.54 -9.53 -4.65
C GLY A 115 -7.56 -8.41 -4.52
N ASP A 116 -7.33 -7.29 -5.19
CA ASP A 116 -8.17 -6.08 -5.10
C ASP A 116 -9.63 -6.29 -5.52
N ALA A 117 -9.92 -7.32 -6.33
CA ALA A 117 -11.30 -7.72 -6.63
C ALA A 117 -12.02 -8.34 -5.43
N ALA A 118 -11.26 -8.91 -4.49
CA ALA A 118 -11.76 -9.57 -3.29
C ALA A 118 -11.66 -8.70 -2.03
N HIS A 119 -10.61 -7.89 -1.90
CA HIS A 119 -10.37 -7.03 -0.74
C HIS A 119 -9.49 -5.84 -1.10
N VAL A 120 -9.81 -4.67 -0.53
CA VAL A 120 -9.04 -3.42 -0.70
C VAL A 120 -8.86 -2.80 0.67
N HIS A 121 -7.67 -2.28 0.95
CA HIS A 121 -7.34 -1.73 2.25
C HIS A 121 -6.31 -0.59 2.16
N SER A 122 -6.02 0.00 3.31
CA SER A 122 -4.95 1.00 3.44
C SER A 122 -3.61 0.43 2.93
N PRO A 123 -2.76 1.21 2.26
CA PRO A 123 -1.44 0.75 1.85
C PRO A 123 -0.49 0.63 3.05
N ARG A 124 -0.89 1.13 4.23
CA ARG A 124 -0.15 0.98 5.49
C ARG A 124 0.13 -0.50 5.74
N GLY A 125 1.42 -0.86 5.86
CA GLY A 125 1.88 -2.25 6.02
C GLY A 125 2.18 -3.02 4.72
N GLY A 126 1.94 -2.44 3.54
CA GLY A 126 2.41 -2.97 2.25
C GLY A 126 1.83 -4.33 1.84
N GLN A 127 0.60 -4.66 2.25
CA GLN A 127 0.05 -6.01 2.11
C GLN A 127 -0.73 -6.28 0.81
N GLY A 128 -1.15 -5.27 0.06
CA GLY A 128 -2.12 -5.44 -1.03
C GLY A 128 -1.67 -6.44 -2.09
N LEU A 129 -0.53 -6.16 -2.73
CA LEU A 129 0.07 -7.06 -3.73
C LEU A 129 0.43 -8.42 -3.14
N ASN A 130 1.01 -8.44 -1.94
CA ASN A 130 1.48 -9.67 -1.29
C ASN A 130 0.32 -10.65 -1.03
N SER A 131 -0.79 -10.14 -0.53
CA SER A 131 -1.99 -10.93 -0.25
C SER A 131 -2.69 -11.35 -1.54
N GLY A 132 -2.77 -10.47 -2.55
CA GLY A 132 -3.33 -10.82 -3.85
C GLY A 132 -2.56 -11.93 -4.58
N VAL A 133 -1.23 -11.91 -4.54
CA VAL A 133 -0.39 -12.98 -5.10
C VAL A 133 -0.63 -14.31 -4.36
N GLN A 134 -0.76 -14.27 -3.04
CA GLN A 134 -1.09 -15.46 -2.26
C GLN A 134 -2.49 -16.02 -2.60
N ASP A 135 -3.47 -15.15 -2.81
CA ASP A 135 -4.81 -15.55 -3.25
C ASP A 135 -4.74 -16.27 -4.59
N ALA A 136 -4.08 -15.65 -5.59
CA ALA A 136 -3.94 -16.19 -6.93
C ALA A 136 -3.17 -17.52 -6.95
N SER A 137 -2.08 -17.62 -6.19
CA SER A 137 -1.31 -18.85 -6.04
C SER A 137 -2.14 -19.97 -5.40
N ASN A 138 -2.94 -19.65 -4.37
CA ASN A 138 -3.79 -20.62 -3.69
C ASN A 138 -4.89 -21.20 -4.59
N ILE A 139 -5.64 -20.35 -5.29
CA ILE A 139 -6.71 -20.83 -6.19
C ILE A 139 -6.12 -21.47 -7.45
N GLY A 140 -5.02 -20.93 -7.99
CA GLY A 140 -4.38 -21.42 -9.21
C GLY A 140 -3.91 -22.88 -9.08
N ARG A 141 -3.25 -23.24 -7.97
CA ARG A 141 -2.83 -24.64 -7.72
C ARG A 141 -4.03 -25.59 -7.58
N LYS A 142 -5.13 -25.15 -6.94
CA LYS A 142 -6.33 -25.97 -6.73
C LYS A 142 -7.07 -26.20 -8.05
N LEU A 143 -7.22 -25.15 -8.86
CA LEU A 143 -7.77 -25.26 -10.21
C LEU A 143 -6.97 -26.23 -11.07
N ALA A 144 -5.63 -26.14 -11.05
CA ALA A 144 -4.78 -27.05 -11.81
C ALA A 144 -4.97 -28.52 -11.41
N LEU A 145 -5.12 -28.81 -10.12
CA LEU A 145 -5.37 -30.18 -9.62
C LEU A 145 -6.74 -30.70 -10.06
N VAL A 146 -7.79 -29.89 -9.95
CA VAL A 146 -9.15 -30.28 -10.34
C VAL A 146 -9.27 -30.49 -11.85
N LEU A 147 -8.69 -29.58 -12.66
CA LEU A 147 -8.70 -29.68 -14.13
C LEU A 147 -7.94 -30.90 -14.65
N LYS A 148 -6.91 -31.35 -13.93
CA LYS A 148 -6.15 -32.57 -14.25
C LYS A 148 -6.78 -33.84 -13.67
N CYS A 149 -7.96 -33.75 -13.05
CA CYS A 149 -8.62 -34.85 -12.36
C CYS A 149 -7.76 -35.48 -11.24
N LEU A 150 -6.86 -34.70 -10.63
CA LEU A 150 -5.99 -35.13 -9.54
C LEU A 150 -6.57 -34.81 -8.15
N ALA A 151 -7.66 -34.04 -8.09
CA ALA A 151 -8.37 -33.71 -6.86
C ALA A 151 -9.87 -33.54 -7.13
N PRO A 152 -10.74 -33.80 -6.13
CA PRO A 152 -12.18 -33.55 -6.26
C PRO A 152 -12.47 -32.05 -6.33
N ARG A 153 -13.61 -31.70 -6.96
CA ARG A 153 -14.09 -30.30 -7.05
C ARG A 153 -14.23 -29.62 -5.68
N ALA A 154 -14.56 -30.38 -4.64
CA ALA A 154 -14.66 -29.89 -3.26
C ALA A 154 -13.37 -29.20 -2.76
N LEU A 155 -12.20 -29.50 -3.35
CA LEU A 155 -10.95 -28.78 -3.05
C LEU A 155 -11.05 -27.27 -3.34
N LEU A 156 -11.88 -26.86 -4.30
CA LEU A 156 -12.08 -25.43 -4.62
C LEU A 156 -12.84 -24.70 -3.51
N GLU A 157 -13.67 -25.40 -2.74
CA GLU A 157 -14.45 -24.80 -1.64
C GLU A 157 -13.52 -24.35 -0.51
N THR A 158 -12.40 -25.06 -0.30
CA THR A 158 -11.41 -24.71 0.72
C THR A 158 -10.67 -23.40 0.42
N TYR A 159 -10.77 -22.85 -0.79
CA TYR A 159 -10.19 -21.55 -1.11
C TYR A 159 -10.76 -20.43 -0.23
N THR A 160 -12.09 -20.38 -0.10
CA THR A 160 -12.74 -19.42 0.79
C THR A 160 -12.38 -19.70 2.24
N GLU A 161 -12.43 -20.97 2.67
CA GLU A 161 -12.12 -21.38 4.04
C GLU A 161 -10.70 -20.99 4.49
N GLU A 162 -9.73 -21.10 3.58
CA GLU A 162 -8.33 -20.77 3.87
C GLU A 162 -8.05 -19.27 3.80
N ARG A 163 -8.62 -18.55 2.81
CA ARG A 163 -8.25 -17.15 2.54
C ARG A 163 -9.06 -16.16 3.35
N LEU A 164 -10.33 -16.43 3.59
CA LEU A 164 -11.20 -15.54 4.35
C LEU A 164 -10.65 -15.16 5.73
N PRO A 165 -10.30 -16.11 6.64
CA PRO A 165 -9.84 -15.75 7.97
C PRO A 165 -8.52 -14.99 7.95
N MET A 166 -7.63 -15.31 7.00
CA MET A 166 -6.36 -14.61 6.80
C MET A 166 -6.58 -13.14 6.41
N ILE A 167 -7.40 -12.88 5.40
CA ILE A 167 -7.68 -11.50 4.96
C ILE A 167 -8.46 -10.76 6.05
N ALA A 168 -9.45 -11.38 6.70
CA ALA A 168 -10.20 -10.74 7.77
C ALA A 168 -9.30 -10.30 8.95
N SER A 169 -8.39 -11.17 9.39
CA SER A 169 -7.42 -10.83 10.44
C SER A 169 -6.48 -9.71 9.99
N MET A 170 -5.96 -9.79 8.77
CA MET A 170 -5.10 -8.76 8.19
C MET A 170 -5.79 -7.39 8.13
N LEU A 171 -7.06 -7.34 7.71
CA LEU A 171 -7.84 -6.10 7.66
C LEU A 171 -8.08 -5.52 9.05
N GLN A 172 -8.36 -6.36 10.06
CA GLN A 172 -8.52 -5.91 11.44
C GLN A 172 -7.25 -5.26 11.98
N GLU A 173 -6.09 -5.86 11.72
CA GLU A 173 -4.80 -5.28 12.12
C GLU A 173 -4.52 -3.96 11.38
N MET A 174 -4.85 -3.87 10.09
CA MET A 174 -4.69 -2.62 9.35
C MET A 174 -5.61 -1.50 9.84
N VAL A 175 -6.84 -1.80 10.24
CA VAL A 175 -7.72 -0.79 10.85
C VAL A 175 -7.11 -0.26 12.14
N LYS A 176 -6.62 -1.14 13.03
CA LYS A 176 -5.93 -0.70 14.27
C LYS A 176 -4.73 0.20 13.99
N LEU A 177 -3.93 -0.16 12.99
CA LEU A 177 -2.77 0.64 12.57
C LEU A 177 -3.17 1.99 11.98
N THR A 178 -4.42 2.19 11.54
CA THR A 178 -4.89 3.45 10.94
C THR A 178 -5.55 4.36 11.98
N GLU A 179 -5.98 3.84 13.13
CA GLU A 179 -6.64 4.58 14.23
C GLU A 179 -5.66 5.13 15.29
N THR A 180 -4.35 4.85 15.15
CA THR A 180 -3.25 5.39 15.98
C THR A 180 -2.49 6.49 15.26
#